data_AF-A0A2M4A309-F1
#
_entry.id   AF-A0A2M4A309-F1
#
_cell.length_a   1.000
_cell.length_b   1.000
_cell.length_c   1.000
_cell.angle_alpha   90.00
_cell.angle_beta   90.00
_cell.angle_gamma   90.00
#
_symmetry.space_group_name_H-M   'P 1'
#
loop_
_entity.id
_entity.type
_entity.pdbx_description
1 polymer ?
#
loop_
_entity_poly.entity_id
_entity_poly.type
_entity_poly.pdbx_seq_one_letter_code
_entity_poly.pdbx_strand_id
1 'polypeptide(L)'
;YTYDTLKEIANHLLERTELRPKVGIICGSGLGTLADQLTDVDSFDYETIPHFPVSTVAGHVGRLVFGYLAGVPVVCMQGRFHHYEGYPLAKCSMPVRVMHLIGCTHLIATNAAGGANSQYRVGDIMLIRDHINLMGFAGNNPLQGPNDERFGPRFFGMGKAYEPRLIQKAKEIARQIGIENELREGVYTCLGGPNFETVAEVNMLKMLGVDAIGMSTVHEIITARHCGMTCFAFSLITNMCTMSYDEDEEHCHDSIVGVGKNREKTLGEFVSRIVKHIHCEGKK
;
A
#
# COMPACT_ATOMS: atom_id res chain seq x y z
N TYR A 1 -20.24 -2.36 -4.30
CA TYR A 1 -20.28 -1.05 -4.96
C TYR A 1 -20.45 -1.27 -6.46
N THR A 2 -21.45 -0.64 -7.09
CA THR A 2 -21.65 -0.71 -8.55
C THR A 2 -20.62 0.18 -9.25
N TYR A 3 -20.37 -0.03 -10.55
CA TYR A 3 -19.52 0.86 -11.33
C TYR A 3 -20.01 2.32 -11.26
N ASP A 4 -21.32 2.54 -11.34
CA ASP A 4 -21.90 3.88 -11.39
C ASP A 4 -21.70 4.63 -10.06
N THR A 5 -21.86 3.95 -8.90
CA THR A 5 -21.51 4.52 -7.60
C THR A 5 -20.04 4.91 -7.53
N LEU A 6 -19.13 4.06 -8.05
CA LEU A 6 -17.69 4.37 -8.03
C LEU A 6 -17.34 5.53 -8.97
N LYS A 7 -18.03 5.64 -10.10
CA LYS A 7 -17.88 6.74 -11.04
C LYS A 7 -18.44 8.05 -10.49
N GLU A 8 -19.54 8.00 -9.73
CA GLU A 8 -20.08 9.15 -9.00
C GLU A 8 -19.04 9.70 -8.00
N ILE A 9 -18.40 8.83 -7.21
CA ILE A 9 -17.33 9.24 -6.29
C ILE A 9 -16.17 9.89 -7.05
N ALA A 10 -15.72 9.28 -8.15
CA ALA A 10 -14.65 9.83 -8.96
C ALA A 10 -15.01 11.21 -9.55
N ASN A 11 -16.22 11.37 -10.06
CA ASN A 11 -16.71 12.66 -10.58
C ASN A 11 -16.80 13.72 -9.48
N HIS A 12 -17.35 13.35 -8.30
CA HIS A 12 -17.42 14.24 -7.15
C HIS A 12 -16.05 14.85 -6.81
N LEU A 13 -15.00 14.03 -6.83
CA LEU A 13 -13.63 14.49 -6.60
C LEU A 13 -13.12 15.34 -7.77
N LEU A 14 -13.25 14.88 -9.02
CA LEU A 14 -12.75 15.57 -10.22
C LEU A 14 -13.39 16.94 -10.48
N GLU A 15 -14.61 17.18 -9.99
CA GLU A 15 -15.27 18.49 -10.02
C GLU A 15 -14.69 19.51 -9.03
N ARG A 16 -13.94 19.03 -8.03
CA ARG A 16 -13.42 19.83 -6.90
C ARG A 16 -11.90 19.92 -6.87
N THR A 17 -11.23 19.40 -7.90
CA THR A 17 -9.80 19.54 -8.12
C THR A 17 -9.51 19.67 -9.61
N GLU A 18 -8.53 20.50 -9.97
CA GLU A 18 -8.02 20.59 -11.34
C GLU A 18 -6.94 19.52 -11.62
N LEU A 19 -6.44 18.85 -10.58
CA LEU A 19 -5.38 17.85 -10.69
C LEU A 19 -5.87 16.59 -11.40
N ARG A 20 -5.03 16.05 -12.30
CA ARG A 20 -5.30 14.81 -13.06
C ARG A 20 -4.15 13.82 -12.86
N PRO A 21 -4.03 13.23 -11.66
CA PRO A 21 -2.89 12.39 -11.30
C PRO A 21 -2.85 11.09 -12.11
N LYS A 22 -1.64 10.61 -12.38
CA LYS A 22 -1.41 9.29 -12.97
C LYS A 22 -0.94 8.24 -11.96
N VAL A 23 -0.60 8.68 -10.75
CA VAL A 23 -0.11 7.83 -9.66
C VAL A 23 -1.02 8.01 -8.45
N GLY A 24 -1.63 6.90 -8.02
CA GLY A 24 -2.26 6.79 -6.71
C GLY A 24 -1.27 6.24 -5.71
N ILE A 25 -1.28 6.76 -4.48
CA ILE A 25 -0.40 6.33 -3.39
C ILE A 25 -1.27 5.98 -2.17
N ILE A 26 -1.03 4.83 -1.54
CA ILE A 26 -1.69 4.44 -0.29
C ILE A 26 -0.66 4.42 0.84
N CYS A 27 -0.83 5.33 1.79
CA CYS A 27 0.06 5.46 2.94
C CYS A 27 -0.39 4.53 4.08
N GLY A 28 0.47 3.60 4.47
CA GLY A 28 0.28 2.75 5.66
C GLY A 28 0.67 3.43 6.98
N SER A 29 0.59 2.68 8.08
CA SER A 29 0.94 3.13 9.42
C SER A 29 2.34 3.73 9.48
N GLY A 30 2.47 4.96 9.98
CA GLY A 30 3.75 5.66 10.06
C GLY A 30 4.27 6.25 8.74
N LEU A 31 3.57 6.07 7.62
CA LEU A 31 3.91 6.66 6.31
C LEU A 31 2.96 7.80 5.89
N GLY A 32 2.06 8.22 6.78
CA GLY A 32 1.11 9.30 6.52
C GLY A 32 1.78 10.63 6.17
N THR A 33 2.98 10.88 6.72
CA THR A 33 3.75 12.12 6.49
C THR A 33 4.18 12.31 5.03
N LEU A 34 4.11 11.26 4.20
CA LEU A 34 4.31 11.40 2.75
C LEU A 34 3.30 12.35 2.10
N ALA A 35 2.04 12.32 2.55
CA ALA A 35 1.01 13.22 2.04
C ALA A 35 1.23 14.67 2.50
N ASP A 36 1.89 14.88 3.65
CA ASP A 36 2.22 16.20 4.16
C ASP A 36 3.36 16.88 3.37
N GLN A 37 4.08 16.11 2.55
CA GLN A 37 5.14 16.62 1.65
C GLN A 37 4.60 17.10 0.30
N LEU A 38 3.30 16.93 0.03
CA LEU A 38 2.68 17.41 -1.20
C LEU A 38 2.56 18.94 -1.19
N THR A 39 2.74 19.54 -2.36
CA THR A 39 2.55 20.98 -2.57
C THR A 39 1.31 21.23 -3.42
N ASP A 40 0.67 22.39 -3.25
CA ASP A 40 -0.53 22.83 -4.00
C ASP A 40 -1.64 21.76 -3.93
N VAL A 41 -2.18 21.60 -2.72
CA VAL A 41 -3.00 20.45 -2.35
C VAL A 41 -4.50 20.75 -2.34
N ASP A 42 -5.28 19.82 -2.90
CA ASP A 42 -6.71 19.70 -2.65
C ASP A 42 -6.92 18.50 -1.73
N SER A 43 -7.38 18.74 -0.50
CA SER A 43 -7.55 17.72 0.54
C SER A 43 -9.02 17.46 0.83
N PHE A 44 -9.41 16.18 0.84
CA PHE A 44 -10.76 15.73 1.09
C PHE A 44 -10.79 14.74 2.26
N ASP A 45 -11.40 15.12 3.38
CA ASP A 45 -11.62 14.19 4.49
C ASP A 45 -12.56 13.07 4.03
N TYR A 46 -12.26 11.82 4.39
CA TYR A 46 -13.01 10.67 3.90
C TYR A 46 -14.51 10.75 4.23
N GLU A 47 -14.85 11.36 5.37
CA GLU A 47 -16.21 11.64 5.84
C GLU A 47 -17.01 12.53 4.88
N THR A 48 -16.33 13.38 4.11
CA THR A 48 -16.95 14.31 3.16
C THR A 48 -17.12 13.72 1.77
N ILE A 49 -16.44 12.61 1.48
CA ILE A 49 -16.51 11.93 0.18
C ILE A 49 -17.71 10.96 0.19
N PRO A 50 -18.64 11.04 -0.77
CA PRO A 50 -19.79 10.15 -0.82
C PRO A 50 -19.39 8.66 -0.77
N HIS A 51 -20.08 7.89 0.06
CA HIS A 51 -19.91 6.42 0.18
C HIS A 51 -18.51 5.92 0.60
N PHE A 52 -17.58 6.81 0.91
CA PHE A 52 -16.21 6.46 1.30
C PHE A 52 -16.20 5.85 2.71
N PRO A 53 -15.34 4.85 2.99
CA PRO A 53 -15.11 4.36 4.34
C PRO A 53 -14.35 5.41 5.17
N VAL A 54 -14.43 5.29 6.50
CA VAL A 54 -13.66 6.11 7.43
C VAL A 54 -12.55 5.27 8.08
N SER A 55 -11.39 5.87 8.32
CA SER A 55 -10.28 5.23 9.02
C SER A 55 -10.49 5.32 10.52
N THR A 56 -10.43 4.20 11.24
CA THR A 56 -10.64 4.16 12.70
C THR A 56 -9.37 3.86 13.49
N VAL A 57 -8.30 3.46 12.79
CA VAL A 57 -7.01 3.07 13.38
C VAL A 57 -6.17 4.31 13.69
N ALA A 58 -5.63 4.38 14.91
CA ALA A 58 -4.71 5.43 15.33
C ALA A 58 -3.50 5.55 14.37
N GLY A 59 -3.19 6.78 13.95
CA GLY A 59 -2.15 7.06 12.95
C GLY A 59 -2.63 7.13 11.50
N HIS A 60 -3.89 6.79 11.21
CA HIS A 60 -4.52 7.04 9.92
C HIS A 60 -5.39 8.30 10.01
N VAL A 61 -4.95 9.38 9.36
CA VAL A 61 -5.62 10.70 9.43
C VAL A 61 -7.03 10.66 8.84
N GLY A 62 -7.22 9.91 7.74
CA GLY A 62 -8.54 9.73 7.14
C GLY A 62 -8.86 10.74 6.04
N ARG A 63 -7.89 11.06 5.16
CA ARG A 63 -8.10 12.02 4.07
C ARG A 63 -7.46 11.60 2.75
N LEU A 64 -8.09 12.00 1.64
CA LEU A 64 -7.61 11.83 0.27
C LEU A 64 -7.00 13.16 -0.19
N VAL A 65 -5.71 13.17 -0.47
CA VAL A 65 -4.94 14.39 -0.78
C VAL A 65 -4.46 14.35 -2.20
N PHE A 66 -4.97 15.25 -3.04
CA PHE A 66 -4.41 15.54 -4.36
C PHE A 66 -3.33 16.60 -4.20
N GLY A 67 -2.24 16.50 -4.94
CA GLY A 67 -1.20 17.53 -4.94
C GLY A 67 -0.02 17.13 -5.82
N TYR A 68 1.08 17.87 -5.68
CA TYR A 68 2.32 17.56 -6.38
C TYR A 68 3.36 16.97 -5.45
N LEU A 69 3.91 15.81 -5.82
CA LEU A 69 5.11 15.24 -5.21
C LEU A 69 6.28 15.46 -6.16
N ALA A 70 7.24 16.31 -5.75
CA ALA A 70 8.35 16.74 -6.59
C ALA A 70 7.93 17.22 -8.00
N GLY A 71 6.84 18.00 -8.07
CA GLY A 71 6.28 18.57 -9.30
C GLY A 71 5.47 17.58 -10.16
N VAL A 72 5.19 16.37 -9.67
CA VAL A 72 4.35 15.38 -10.36
C VAL A 72 2.98 15.28 -9.67
N PRO A 73 1.86 15.41 -10.40
CA PRO A 73 0.53 15.29 -9.81
C PRO A 73 0.26 13.86 -9.33
N VAL A 74 -0.11 13.72 -8.06
CA VAL A 74 -0.45 12.45 -7.40
C VAL A 74 -1.75 12.59 -6.60
N VAL A 75 -2.36 11.45 -6.28
CA VAL A 75 -3.41 11.36 -5.25
C VAL A 75 -2.96 10.39 -4.16
N CYS A 76 -3.00 10.83 -2.91
CA CYS A 76 -2.53 10.11 -1.74
C CYS A 76 -3.69 9.79 -0.80
N MET A 77 -3.84 8.52 -0.43
CA MET A 77 -4.63 8.12 0.73
C MET A 77 -3.79 8.25 2.00
N GLN A 78 -4.04 9.30 2.79
CA GLN A 78 -3.39 9.50 4.09
C GLN A 78 -4.20 8.82 5.18
N GLY A 79 -4.08 7.50 5.22
CA GLY A 79 -4.99 6.64 5.95
C GLY A 79 -5.49 5.53 5.03
N ARG A 80 -5.60 4.31 5.51
CA ARG A 80 -6.18 3.19 4.75
C ARG A 80 -7.24 2.50 5.60
N PHE A 81 -7.84 1.48 5.02
CA PHE A 81 -8.89 0.68 5.66
C PHE A 81 -8.43 -0.76 5.76
N HIS A 82 -8.61 -1.37 6.91
CA HIS A 82 -8.19 -2.73 7.19
C HIS A 82 -9.38 -3.65 7.39
N HIS A 83 -9.17 -4.93 7.12
CA HIS A 83 -10.22 -5.93 7.27
C HIS A 83 -10.63 -6.12 8.74
N TYR A 84 -9.66 -6.04 9.67
CA TYR A 84 -9.94 -6.13 11.12
C TYR A 84 -10.80 -4.97 11.66
N GLU A 85 -10.96 -3.86 10.93
CA GLU A 85 -11.91 -2.79 11.27
C GLU A 85 -13.37 -3.20 10.99
N GLY A 86 -13.60 -4.42 10.47
CA GLY A 86 -14.91 -4.96 10.11
C GLY A 86 -15.32 -4.67 8.67
N TYR A 87 -14.45 -4.04 7.87
CA TYR A 87 -14.73 -3.77 6.46
C TYR A 87 -14.46 -4.98 5.57
N PRO A 88 -15.38 -5.36 4.66
CA PRO A 88 -15.07 -6.36 3.63
C PRO A 88 -13.90 -5.92 2.74
N LEU A 89 -13.11 -6.86 2.20
CA LEU A 89 -11.94 -6.52 1.37
C LEU A 89 -12.28 -5.66 0.16
N ALA A 90 -13.46 -5.85 -0.43
CA ALA A 90 -13.95 -5.03 -1.53
C ALA A 90 -14.19 -3.56 -1.11
N LYS A 91 -14.54 -3.32 0.16
CA LYS A 91 -14.66 -1.97 0.73
C LYS A 91 -13.30 -1.37 1.04
N CYS A 92 -12.35 -2.15 1.58
CA CYS A 92 -10.97 -1.69 1.79
C CYS A 92 -10.28 -1.27 0.48
N SER A 93 -10.49 -2.04 -0.58
CA SER A 93 -9.88 -1.81 -1.90
C SER A 93 -10.69 -0.90 -2.83
N MET A 94 -11.88 -0.46 -2.42
CA MET A 94 -12.76 0.41 -3.22
C MET A 94 -12.05 1.68 -3.75
N PRO A 95 -11.24 2.40 -2.95
CA PRO A 95 -10.53 3.59 -3.42
C PRO A 95 -9.61 3.34 -4.62
N VAL A 96 -9.10 2.13 -4.80
CA VAL A 96 -8.28 1.78 -5.97
C VAL A 96 -9.10 1.87 -7.28
N ARG A 97 -10.39 1.46 -7.24
CA ARG A 97 -11.30 1.64 -8.39
C ARG A 97 -11.58 3.11 -8.66
N VAL A 98 -11.70 3.92 -7.61
CA VAL A 98 -11.89 5.37 -7.72
C VAL A 98 -10.64 6.02 -8.32
N MET A 99 -9.44 5.66 -7.86
CA MET A 99 -8.16 6.11 -8.44
C MET A 99 -8.06 5.74 -9.93
N HIS A 100 -8.45 4.52 -10.31
CA HIS A 100 -8.51 4.12 -11.72
C HIS A 100 -9.46 5.02 -12.53
N LEU A 101 -10.67 5.29 -12.03
CA LEU A 101 -11.66 6.14 -12.69
C LEU A 101 -11.25 7.62 -12.77
N ILE A 102 -10.48 8.12 -11.80
CA ILE A 102 -9.79 9.42 -11.84
C ILE A 102 -8.74 9.47 -12.97
N GLY A 103 -8.25 8.31 -13.41
CA GLY A 103 -7.27 8.17 -14.49
C GLY A 103 -5.87 7.79 -14.02
N CYS A 104 -5.71 7.32 -12.78
CA CYS A 104 -4.45 6.75 -12.31
C CYS A 104 -4.14 5.47 -13.08
N THR A 105 -2.92 5.39 -13.60
CA THR A 105 -2.40 4.20 -14.28
C THR A 105 -1.44 3.41 -13.41
N HIS A 106 -0.98 4.02 -12.30
CA HIS A 106 -0.06 3.41 -11.35
C HIS A 106 -0.62 3.46 -9.93
N LEU A 107 -0.33 2.41 -9.16
CA LEU A 107 -0.58 2.36 -7.71
C LEU A 107 0.75 2.11 -6.98
N ILE A 108 1.05 2.97 -6.00
CA ILE A 108 2.10 2.75 -5.00
C ILE A 108 1.44 2.42 -3.67
N ALA A 109 1.62 1.20 -3.17
CA ALA A 109 1.10 0.80 -1.86
C ALA A 109 2.25 0.68 -0.83
N THR A 110 2.10 1.34 0.33
CA THR A 110 3.12 1.31 1.38
C THR A 110 2.53 0.81 2.69
N ASN A 111 3.23 -0.04 3.42
CA ASN A 111 2.73 -0.55 4.71
C ASN A 111 3.83 -0.68 5.75
N ALA A 112 3.41 -0.82 7.01
CA ALA A 112 4.24 -1.37 8.07
C ALA A 112 4.09 -2.89 8.08
N ALA A 113 5.17 -3.60 8.40
CA ALA A 113 5.18 -5.05 8.50
C ALA A 113 6.14 -5.55 9.57
N GLY A 114 5.81 -6.71 10.15
CA GLY A 114 6.73 -7.49 10.96
C GLY A 114 7.71 -8.27 10.09
N GLY A 115 9.00 -8.22 10.44
CA GLY A 115 10.05 -8.97 9.76
C GLY A 115 10.08 -10.44 10.18
N ALA A 116 9.65 -11.34 9.29
CA ALA A 116 9.75 -12.79 9.48
C ALA A 116 11.11 -13.35 9.00
N ASN A 117 11.76 -12.64 8.08
CA ASN A 117 13.13 -12.94 7.68
C ASN A 117 14.14 -12.42 8.71
N SER A 118 14.87 -13.33 9.35
CA SER A 118 15.83 -13.01 10.41
C SER A 118 17.07 -12.22 9.95
N GLN A 119 17.24 -12.00 8.63
CA GLN A 119 18.27 -11.12 8.09
C GLN A 119 17.85 -9.65 8.05
N TYR A 120 16.56 -9.35 8.24
CA TYR A 120 16.05 -8.00 8.21
C TYR A 120 16.24 -7.32 9.56
N ARG A 121 16.09 -6.00 9.57
CA ARG A 121 16.16 -5.18 10.78
C ARG A 121 15.02 -4.16 10.77
N VAL A 122 14.63 -3.73 11.96
CA VAL A 122 13.71 -2.59 12.12
C VAL A 122 14.27 -1.37 11.39
N GLY A 123 13.43 -0.72 10.58
CA GLY A 123 13.77 0.39 9.71
C GLY A 123 14.10 0.00 8.27
N ASP A 124 14.34 -1.30 7.98
CA ASP A 124 14.56 -1.77 6.60
C ASP A 124 13.34 -1.49 5.71
N ILE A 125 13.60 -1.19 4.44
CA ILE A 125 12.57 -1.08 3.40
C ILE A 125 12.61 -2.37 2.57
N MET A 126 11.57 -3.19 2.67
CA MET A 126 11.42 -4.38 1.85
C MET A 126 10.57 -4.09 0.61
N LEU A 127 11.19 -4.12 -0.56
CA LEU A 127 10.46 -4.17 -1.84
C LEU A 127 9.64 -5.45 -1.90
N ILE A 128 8.33 -5.32 -2.16
CA ILE A 128 7.47 -6.48 -2.31
C ILE A 128 7.62 -6.99 -3.74
N ARG A 129 8.28 -8.13 -3.91
CA ARG A 129 8.41 -8.80 -5.22
C ARG A 129 7.22 -9.70 -5.53
N ASP A 130 6.60 -10.26 -4.49
CA ASP A 130 5.46 -11.15 -4.60
C ASP A 130 4.66 -11.19 -3.29
N HIS A 131 3.49 -11.83 -3.29
CA HIS A 131 2.72 -12.08 -2.09
C HIS A 131 2.17 -13.50 -2.00
N ILE A 132 1.90 -13.93 -0.77
CA ILE A 132 1.01 -15.07 -0.48
C ILE A 132 -0.33 -14.50 0.00
N ASN A 133 -1.41 -14.79 -0.72
CA ASN A 133 -2.74 -14.31 -0.38
C ASN A 133 -3.54 -15.38 0.38
N LEU A 134 -3.23 -15.57 1.67
CA LEU A 134 -3.92 -16.54 2.52
C LEU A 134 -5.43 -16.28 2.62
N MET A 135 -5.85 -15.02 2.71
CA MET A 135 -7.27 -14.65 2.68
C MET A 135 -7.96 -15.13 1.38
N GLY A 136 -7.28 -14.92 0.25
CA GLY A 136 -7.77 -15.34 -1.06
C GLY A 136 -7.90 -16.85 -1.19
N PHE A 137 -7.00 -17.63 -0.61
CA PHE A 137 -7.11 -19.11 -0.58
C PHE A 137 -8.38 -19.58 0.14
N ALA A 138 -8.81 -18.87 1.19
CA ALA A 138 -10.06 -19.14 1.91
C ALA A 138 -11.32 -18.55 1.24
N GLY A 139 -11.18 -17.94 0.06
CA GLY A 139 -12.30 -17.32 -0.68
C GLY A 139 -12.64 -15.90 -0.26
N ASN A 140 -11.98 -15.34 0.75
CA ASN A 140 -12.11 -13.93 1.11
C ASN A 140 -11.23 -13.09 0.15
N ASN A 141 -11.84 -12.61 -0.93
CA ASN A 141 -11.15 -11.90 -2.00
C ASN A 141 -11.95 -10.66 -2.44
N PRO A 142 -11.31 -9.50 -2.71
CA PRO A 142 -12.03 -8.29 -3.12
C PRO A 142 -12.81 -8.43 -4.44
N LEU A 143 -12.50 -9.45 -5.25
CA LEU A 143 -13.13 -9.71 -6.55
C LEU A 143 -14.23 -10.78 -6.49
N GLN A 144 -14.58 -11.26 -5.29
CA GLN A 144 -15.71 -12.16 -5.12
C GLN A 144 -17.03 -11.46 -5.52
N GLY A 145 -17.91 -12.20 -6.22
CA GLY A 145 -19.18 -11.69 -6.73
C GLY A 145 -19.20 -11.55 -8.26
N PRO A 146 -20.19 -10.84 -8.85
CA PRO A 146 -20.25 -10.57 -10.29
C PRO A 146 -19.04 -9.75 -10.77
N ASN A 147 -18.59 -10.00 -12.00
CA ASN A 147 -17.52 -9.22 -12.63
C ASN A 147 -18.09 -8.11 -13.51
N ASP A 148 -17.53 -6.90 -13.41
CA ASP A 148 -17.84 -5.80 -14.31
C ASP A 148 -16.65 -5.58 -15.26
N GLU A 149 -16.84 -5.92 -16.54
CA GLU A 149 -15.79 -5.89 -17.56
C GLU A 149 -15.28 -4.48 -17.86
N ARG A 150 -16.02 -3.43 -17.46
CA ARG A 150 -15.55 -2.04 -17.55
C ARG A 150 -14.33 -1.77 -16.67
N PHE A 151 -14.12 -2.59 -15.64
CA PHE A 151 -12.89 -2.52 -14.83
C PHE A 151 -11.82 -3.50 -15.30
N GLY A 152 -12.21 -4.74 -15.66
CA GLY A 152 -11.23 -5.77 -15.96
C GLY A 152 -11.82 -7.14 -16.24
N PRO A 153 -10.98 -8.09 -16.67
CA PRO A 153 -11.42 -9.42 -17.05
C PRO A 153 -11.78 -10.27 -15.82
N ARG A 154 -12.71 -11.22 -16.00
CA ARG A 154 -13.12 -12.15 -14.94
C ARG A 154 -11.95 -12.92 -14.31
N PHE A 155 -10.96 -13.29 -15.13
CA PHE A 155 -9.76 -14.01 -14.72
C PHE A 155 -8.52 -13.35 -15.33
N PHE A 156 -7.44 -13.22 -14.57
CA PHE A 156 -6.17 -12.63 -14.99
C PHE A 156 -5.00 -13.23 -14.22
N GLY A 157 -3.81 -13.16 -14.80
CA GLY A 157 -2.58 -13.66 -14.17
C GLY A 157 -1.96 -12.67 -13.18
N MET A 158 -1.40 -13.18 -12.08
CA MET A 158 -0.74 -12.38 -11.04
C MET A 158 0.79 -12.47 -11.05
N GLY A 159 1.41 -13.26 -11.94
CA GLY A 159 2.87 -13.48 -11.95
C GLY A 159 3.74 -12.24 -12.20
N LYS A 160 3.15 -11.10 -12.54
CA LYS A 160 3.79 -9.78 -12.61
C LYS A 160 2.92 -8.72 -11.93
N ALA A 161 2.39 -9.05 -10.75
CA ALA A 161 1.58 -8.13 -9.96
C ALA A 161 2.39 -6.93 -9.48
N TYR A 162 3.66 -7.14 -9.14
CA TYR A 162 4.61 -6.09 -8.78
C TYR A 162 5.56 -5.87 -9.95
N GLU A 163 5.64 -4.63 -10.46
CA GLU A 163 6.33 -4.32 -11.71
C GLU A 163 7.86 -4.48 -11.57
N PRO A 164 8.49 -5.47 -12.25
CA PRO A 164 9.92 -5.73 -12.09
C PRO A 164 10.81 -4.54 -12.46
N ARG A 165 10.38 -3.71 -13.43
CA ARG A 165 11.12 -2.49 -13.80
C ARG A 165 11.15 -1.46 -12.67
N LEU A 166 10.03 -1.28 -11.96
CA LEU A 166 9.95 -0.38 -10.81
C LEU A 166 10.75 -0.92 -9.61
N ILE A 167 10.76 -2.24 -9.39
CA ILE A 167 11.62 -2.88 -8.38
C ILE A 167 13.10 -2.63 -8.68
N GLN A 168 13.51 -2.84 -9.94
CA GLN A 168 14.90 -2.58 -10.33
C GLN A 168 15.25 -1.09 -10.17
N LYS A 169 14.33 -0.20 -10.55
CA LYS A 169 14.52 1.24 -10.35
C LYS A 169 14.64 1.62 -8.88
N ALA A 170 13.84 1.02 -8.02
CA ALA A 170 13.90 1.23 -6.58
C ALA A 170 15.28 0.88 -6.01
N LYS A 171 15.91 -0.22 -6.46
CA LYS A 171 17.29 -0.56 -6.07
C LYS A 171 18.32 0.47 -6.54
N GLU A 172 18.15 1.04 -7.73
CA GLU A 172 19.00 2.13 -8.21
C GLU A 172 18.83 3.39 -7.36
N ILE A 173 17.59 3.77 -7.07
CA ILE A 173 17.27 4.93 -6.25
C ILE A 173 17.83 4.77 -4.84
N ALA A 174 17.71 3.59 -4.24
CA ALA A 174 18.27 3.30 -2.92
C ALA A 174 19.78 3.55 -2.87
N ARG A 175 20.53 3.06 -3.87
CA ARG A 175 21.98 3.35 -4.01
C ARG A 175 22.27 4.84 -4.18
N GLN A 176 21.42 5.57 -4.89
CA GLN A 176 21.62 7.01 -5.11
C GLN A 176 21.39 7.86 -3.85
N ILE A 177 20.55 7.37 -2.92
CA ILE A 177 20.25 8.06 -1.66
C ILE A 177 20.95 7.42 -0.46
N GLY A 178 21.85 6.45 -0.70
CA GLY A 178 22.70 5.83 0.30
C GLY A 178 21.98 4.92 1.28
N ILE A 179 20.91 4.23 0.84
CA ILE A 179 20.12 3.31 1.69
C ILE A 179 20.11 1.85 1.20
N GLU A 180 21.05 1.49 0.33
CA GLU A 180 21.12 0.15 -0.25
C GLU A 180 21.33 -0.96 0.79
N ASN A 181 21.94 -0.63 1.93
CA ASN A 181 22.19 -1.58 3.02
C ASN A 181 20.95 -1.85 3.86
N GLU A 182 19.95 -0.95 3.84
CA GLU A 182 18.65 -1.11 4.50
C GLU A 182 17.54 -1.49 3.50
N LEU A 183 17.89 -1.74 2.23
CA LEU A 183 16.94 -2.18 1.22
C LEU A 183 16.93 -3.71 1.12
N ARG A 184 15.73 -4.28 1.19
CA ARG A 184 15.45 -5.72 1.05
C ARG A 184 14.49 -5.95 -0.11
N GLU A 185 14.34 -7.21 -0.51
CA GLU A 185 13.34 -7.65 -1.46
C GLU A 185 12.80 -9.00 -0.99
N GLY A 186 11.48 -9.15 -0.93
CA GLY A 186 10.88 -10.33 -0.33
C GLY A 186 9.40 -10.52 -0.63
N VAL A 187 8.86 -11.62 -0.10
CA VAL A 187 7.46 -12.04 -0.22
C VAL A 187 6.67 -11.53 0.97
N TYR A 188 5.55 -10.86 0.69
CA TYR A 188 4.64 -10.33 1.70
C TYR A 188 3.42 -11.24 1.90
N THR A 189 2.86 -11.29 3.11
CA THR A 189 1.51 -11.87 3.32
C THR A 189 0.60 -10.89 4.05
N CYS A 190 -0.70 -11.00 3.76
CA CYS A 190 -1.77 -10.23 4.40
C CYS A 190 -2.59 -11.16 5.29
N LEU A 191 -2.49 -10.98 6.61
CA LEU A 191 -3.28 -11.67 7.62
C LEU A 191 -4.48 -10.84 8.07
N GLY A 192 -5.42 -11.49 8.76
CA GLY A 192 -6.64 -10.87 9.26
C GLY A 192 -6.39 -9.84 10.36
N GLY A 193 -5.53 -10.16 11.34
CA GLY A 193 -5.40 -9.37 12.57
C GLY A 193 -6.66 -9.43 13.47
N PRO A 194 -6.76 -8.57 14.49
CA PRO A 194 -5.83 -7.50 14.85
C PRO A 194 -4.70 -7.91 15.81
N ASN A 195 -4.75 -9.13 16.36
CA ASN A 195 -3.62 -9.65 17.15
C ASN A 195 -2.41 -9.90 16.24
N PHE A 196 -1.20 -9.71 16.77
CA PHE A 196 0.04 -10.12 16.11
C PHE A 196 0.19 -11.64 16.15
N GLU A 197 1.11 -12.13 15.32
CA GLU A 197 1.31 -13.55 15.11
C GLU A 197 1.96 -14.23 16.33
N THR A 198 1.55 -15.45 16.60
CA THR A 198 2.24 -16.35 17.55
C THR A 198 3.56 -16.87 16.96
N VAL A 199 4.47 -17.35 17.82
CA VAL A 199 5.74 -17.99 17.41
C VAL A 199 5.50 -19.13 16.41
N ALA A 200 4.45 -19.93 16.59
CA ALA A 200 4.11 -21.03 15.69
C ALA A 200 3.66 -20.53 14.31
N GLU A 201 2.85 -19.48 14.25
CA GLU A 201 2.39 -18.85 13.01
C GLU A 201 3.54 -18.20 12.24
N VAL A 202 4.43 -17.46 12.93
CA VAL A 202 5.63 -16.86 12.31
C VAL A 202 6.51 -17.95 11.68
N ASN A 203 6.77 -19.05 12.40
CA ASN A 203 7.59 -20.15 11.90
C ASN A 203 6.93 -20.88 10.72
N MET A 204 5.60 -21.06 10.75
CA MET A 204 4.86 -21.59 9.61
C MET A 204 4.99 -20.68 8.38
N LEU A 205 4.78 -19.37 8.53
CA LEU A 205 4.84 -18.41 7.43
C LEU A 205 6.24 -18.29 6.84
N LYS A 206 7.27 -18.32 7.69
CA LYS A 206 8.67 -18.36 7.28
C LYS A 206 8.99 -19.62 6.46
N MET A 207 8.50 -20.78 6.90
CA MET A 207 8.64 -22.04 6.15
C MET A 207 7.94 -22.00 4.78
N LEU A 208 6.83 -21.26 4.66
CA LEU A 208 6.14 -21.01 3.39
C LEU A 208 6.85 -19.97 2.51
N GLY A 209 7.95 -19.38 2.98
CA GLY A 209 8.75 -18.40 2.23
C GLY A 209 8.30 -16.96 2.38
N VAL A 210 7.54 -16.62 3.42
CA VAL A 210 7.17 -15.23 3.74
C VAL A 210 8.33 -14.51 4.42
N ASP A 211 8.65 -13.31 3.93
CA ASP A 211 9.70 -12.45 4.47
C ASP A 211 9.16 -11.34 5.39
N ALA A 212 7.97 -10.81 5.08
CA ALA A 212 7.30 -9.80 5.88
C ALA A 212 5.79 -10.06 6.01
N ILE A 213 5.27 -9.83 7.21
CA ILE A 213 3.88 -10.10 7.57
C ILE A 213 3.18 -8.80 7.91
N GLY A 214 2.00 -8.58 7.35
CA GLY A 214 1.14 -7.47 7.76
C GLY A 214 -0.34 -7.76 7.49
N MET A 215 -1.16 -6.71 7.53
CA MET A 215 -2.63 -6.85 7.58
C MET A 215 -3.34 -6.01 6.50
N SER A 216 -2.65 -5.68 5.40
CA SER A 216 -3.19 -4.79 4.36
C SER A 216 -2.64 -5.11 2.96
N THR A 217 -2.76 -4.16 2.01
CA THR A 217 -2.03 -4.11 0.73
C THR A 217 -2.44 -5.15 -0.33
N VAL A 218 -2.48 -6.44 -0.02
CA VAL A 218 -2.66 -7.51 -1.04
C VAL A 218 -3.95 -7.32 -1.86
N HIS A 219 -5.07 -7.03 -1.19
CA HIS A 219 -6.36 -6.83 -1.84
C HIS A 219 -6.44 -5.52 -2.66
N GLU A 220 -5.66 -4.49 -2.30
CA GLU A 220 -5.52 -3.26 -3.08
C GLU A 220 -4.75 -3.53 -4.38
N ILE A 221 -3.64 -4.28 -4.29
CA ILE A 221 -2.84 -4.69 -5.44
C ILE A 221 -3.65 -5.57 -6.40
N ILE A 222 -4.39 -6.56 -5.89
CA ILE A 222 -5.28 -7.41 -6.71
C ILE A 222 -6.30 -6.55 -7.46
N THR A 223 -6.90 -5.57 -6.79
CA THR A 223 -7.91 -4.67 -7.38
C THR A 223 -7.30 -3.76 -8.44
N ALA A 224 -6.08 -3.26 -8.22
CA ALA A 224 -5.32 -2.44 -9.17
C ALA A 224 -4.93 -3.26 -10.41
N ARG A 225 -4.43 -4.49 -10.23
CA ARG A 225 -4.08 -5.40 -11.33
C ARG A 225 -5.31 -5.79 -12.14
N HIS A 226 -6.46 -5.99 -11.50
CA HIS A 226 -7.72 -6.16 -12.22
C HIS A 226 -8.06 -4.95 -13.10
N CYS A 227 -7.79 -3.72 -12.63
CA CYS A 227 -7.94 -2.49 -13.43
C CYS A 227 -6.87 -2.32 -14.53
N GLY A 228 -5.91 -3.23 -14.65
CA GLY A 228 -4.74 -3.07 -15.52
C GLY A 228 -3.71 -2.04 -15.03
N MET A 229 -3.81 -1.54 -13.80
CA MET A 229 -2.85 -0.56 -13.25
C MET A 229 -1.50 -1.21 -12.94
N THR A 230 -0.40 -0.50 -13.24
CA THR A 230 0.95 -0.91 -12.86
C THR A 230 1.15 -0.71 -11.35
N CYS A 231 1.64 -1.73 -10.64
CA CYS A 231 1.77 -1.64 -9.19
C CYS A 231 3.22 -1.70 -8.72
N PHE A 232 3.52 -0.88 -7.73
CA PHE A 232 4.75 -0.92 -6.93
C PHE A 232 4.37 -0.92 -5.46
N ALA A 233 5.06 -1.70 -4.63
CA ALA A 233 4.79 -1.72 -3.21
C ALA A 233 6.04 -2.03 -2.40
N PHE A 234 6.07 -1.52 -1.18
CA PHE A 234 7.11 -1.85 -0.21
C PHE A 234 6.55 -1.86 1.20
N SER A 235 7.22 -2.60 2.07
CA SER A 235 6.97 -2.62 3.51
C SER A 235 8.10 -1.93 4.24
N LEU A 236 7.79 -1.10 5.21
CA LEU A 236 8.74 -0.69 6.23
C LEU A 236 8.71 -1.76 7.33
N ILE A 237 9.86 -2.37 7.62
CA ILE A 237 9.97 -3.33 8.72
C ILE A 237 9.94 -2.54 10.03
N THR A 238 8.83 -2.62 10.76
CA THR A 238 8.59 -1.80 11.96
C THR A 238 8.88 -2.52 13.26
N ASN A 239 8.94 -3.84 13.21
CA ASN A 239 9.31 -4.73 14.29
C ASN A 239 9.88 -6.01 13.67
N MET A 240 10.69 -6.75 14.43
CA MET A 240 10.93 -8.16 14.10
C MET A 240 9.76 -8.97 14.65
N CYS A 241 9.41 -10.08 13.98
CA CYS A 241 8.45 -11.02 14.54
C CYS A 241 9.15 -11.87 15.60
N THR A 242 8.48 -12.15 16.71
CA THR A 242 8.97 -13.11 17.72
C THR A 242 9.11 -14.50 17.11
N MET A 243 10.32 -15.06 17.09
CA MET A 243 10.63 -16.34 16.42
C MET A 243 10.95 -17.49 17.38
N SER A 244 11.20 -17.18 18.66
CA SER A 244 11.47 -18.18 19.70
C SER A 244 10.68 -17.88 20.97
N TYR A 245 10.46 -18.92 21.79
CA TYR A 245 9.73 -18.79 23.06
C TYR A 245 10.57 -18.14 24.18
N ASP A 246 11.87 -17.91 23.93
CA ASP A 246 12.81 -17.28 24.85
C ASP A 246 12.98 -15.77 24.58
N GLU A 247 12.31 -15.24 23.53
CA GLU A 247 12.30 -13.82 23.20
C GLU A 247 11.20 -13.08 23.96
N ASP A 248 11.57 -12.07 24.74
CA ASP A 248 10.64 -11.22 25.51
C ASP A 248 10.18 -9.97 24.71
N GLU A 249 9.98 -10.09 23.39
CA GLU A 249 9.66 -8.92 22.55
C GLU A 249 8.21 -8.45 22.73
N GLU A 250 8.02 -7.19 23.13
CA GLU A 250 6.70 -6.56 23.23
C GLU A 250 6.37 -5.78 21.94
N HIS A 251 5.34 -6.24 21.22
CA HIS A 251 4.83 -5.53 20.05
C HIS A 251 3.89 -4.40 20.49
N CYS A 252 4.22 -3.16 20.12
CA CYS A 252 3.40 -1.98 20.43
C CYS A 252 3.12 -1.17 19.16
N HIS A 253 1.85 -0.81 18.94
CA HIS A 253 1.41 0.00 17.79
C HIS A 253 2.07 1.38 17.76
N ASP A 254 2.27 2.01 18.92
CA ASP A 254 2.92 3.33 19.00
C ASP A 254 4.38 3.26 18.54
N SER A 255 5.09 2.19 18.89
CA SER A 255 6.45 1.93 18.42
C SER A 255 6.49 1.74 16.90
N ILE A 256 5.52 1.03 16.34
CA ILE A 256 5.38 0.81 14.89
C ILE A 256 5.21 2.15 14.15
N VAL A 257 4.32 3.02 14.64
CA VAL A 257 4.13 4.37 14.05
C VAL A 257 5.39 5.22 14.20
N GLY A 258 6.09 5.11 15.34
CA GLY A 258 7.35 5.81 15.62
C GLY A 258 8.47 5.49 14.63
N VAL A 259 8.63 4.22 14.22
CA VAL A 259 9.64 3.82 13.23
C VAL A 259 9.40 4.52 11.88
N GLY A 260 8.14 4.60 11.44
CA GLY A 260 7.76 5.32 10.23
C GLY A 260 8.10 6.82 10.30
N LYS A 261 7.74 7.46 11.41
CA LYS A 261 8.05 8.87 11.66
C LYS A 261 9.56 9.15 11.61
N ASN A 262 10.37 8.29 12.20
CA ASN A 262 11.83 8.43 12.19
C ASN A 262 12.47 8.24 10.80
N ARG A 263 11.73 7.66 9.84
CA ARG A 263 12.18 7.40 8.46
C ARG A 263 11.51 8.33 7.44
N GLU A 264 10.70 9.30 7.87
CA GLU A 264 9.85 10.12 6.99
C GLU A 264 10.61 10.81 5.85
N LYS A 265 11.80 11.35 6.13
CA LYS A 265 12.61 12.08 5.16
C LYS A 265 13.12 11.15 4.08
N THR A 266 13.63 9.99 4.49
CA THR A 266 14.14 8.95 3.59
C THR A 266 13.01 8.36 2.75
N LEU A 267 11.87 8.03 3.38
CA LEU A 267 10.70 7.47 2.70
C LEU A 267 10.10 8.46 1.70
N GLY A 268 10.00 9.73 2.09
CA GLY A 268 9.58 10.83 1.23
C GLY A 268 10.44 10.96 -0.03
N GLU A 269 11.76 11.05 0.15
CA GLU A 269 12.70 11.13 -0.97
C GLU A 269 12.67 9.88 -1.86
N PHE A 270 12.58 8.70 -1.26
CA PHE A 270 12.51 7.42 -1.97
C PHE A 270 11.27 7.35 -2.87
N VAL A 271 10.08 7.64 -2.31
CA VAL A 271 8.82 7.62 -3.07
C VAL A 271 8.78 8.73 -4.11
N SER A 272 9.24 9.94 -3.77
CA SER A 272 9.36 11.07 -4.69
C SER A 272 10.16 10.70 -5.95
N ARG A 273 11.30 10.03 -5.80
CA ARG A 273 12.12 9.59 -6.95
C ARG A 273 11.45 8.50 -7.78
N ILE A 274 10.71 7.60 -7.17
CA ILE A 274 9.92 6.59 -7.89
C ILE A 274 8.82 7.26 -8.72
N VAL A 275 8.07 8.18 -8.12
CA VAL A 275 7.03 8.96 -8.82
C VAL A 275 7.62 9.75 -9.98
N LYS A 276 8.75 10.42 -9.77
CA LYS A 276 9.46 11.13 -10.84
C LYS A 276 9.88 10.22 -11.99
N HIS A 277 10.34 9.00 -11.69
CA HIS A 277 10.67 8.02 -12.72
C HIS A 277 9.45 7.63 -13.55
N ILE A 278 8.33 7.28 -12.89
CA ILE A 278 7.06 6.94 -13.55
C ILE A 278 6.62 8.06 -14.50
N HIS A 279 6.66 9.32 -14.04
CA HIS A 279 6.30 10.48 -14.86
C HIS A 279 7.19 10.66 -16.09
N CYS A 280 8.49 10.47 -15.95
CA CYS A 280 9.44 10.58 -17.06
C CYS A 280 9.28 9.47 -18.10
N GLU A 281 8.91 8.26 -17.70
CA GLU A 281 8.66 7.17 -18.66
C GLU A 281 7.33 7.35 -19.40
N GLY A 282 6.28 7.82 -18.73
CA GLY A 282 4.98 8.07 -19.38
C GLY A 282 4.97 9.20 -20.41
N LYS A 283 6.04 10.00 -20.49
CA LYS A 283 6.23 11.05 -21.51
C LYS A 283 7.03 10.59 -22.74
N LYS A 284 7.65 9.40 -22.69
CA LYS A 284 8.40 8.82 -23.80
C LYS A 284 7.50 7.99 -24.69
#